data_AF-A0A7V9ZJ14-F1
#
_entry.id   AF-A0A7V9ZJ14-F1
#
_cell.length_a   1.000
_cell.length_b   1.000
_cell.length_c   1.000
_cell.angle_alpha   90.00
_cell.angle_beta   90.00
_cell.angle_gamma   90.00
#
_symmetry.space_group_name_H-M   'P 1'
#
loop_
_entity.id
_entity.type
_entity.pdbx_description
1 polymer ?
#
loop_
_entity_poly.entity_id
_entity_poly.type
_entity_poly.pdbx_seq_one_letter_code
_entity_poly.pdbx_strand_id
1 'polypeptide(L)'
;MSETTEAPAFLRGIADEVTSAIRDQRNSDVRRHFSLIMRVAVSEKKMRKVWDDVVQMYGAPLDAKHLREKRRGRFWVFDRFIDFENGRTLLSITLNKRGRIYGLFLIPVTVPGEAPSPDIS
;
A
#
# COMPACT_ATOMS: atom_id res chain seq x y z
N MET A 1 27.97 9.00 -3.05
CA MET A 1 27.57 8.70 -1.66
C MET A 1 26.15 9.21 -1.50
N SER A 2 25.16 8.31 -1.48
CA SER A 2 23.76 8.71 -1.31
C SER A 2 23.53 8.93 0.18
N GLU A 3 23.35 10.18 0.60
CA GLU A 3 22.77 10.46 1.91
C GLU A 3 21.42 9.74 1.98
N THR A 4 21.34 8.70 2.81
CA THR A 4 20.08 8.08 3.18
C THR A 4 19.35 9.11 4.02
N THR A 5 18.68 10.06 3.38
CA THR A 5 17.76 10.93 4.08
C THR A 5 16.65 10.02 4.57
N GLU A 6 16.52 9.84 5.88
CA GLU A 6 15.36 9.20 6.48
C GLU A 6 14.12 10.07 6.25
N ALA A 7 12.94 9.46 6.13
CA ALA A 7 11.74 10.26 6.06
C ALA A 7 11.53 11.04 7.37
N PRO A 8 10.92 12.24 7.33
CA PRO A 8 10.40 12.86 8.54
C PRO A 8 9.46 11.92 9.30
N ALA A 9 9.60 11.84 10.63
CA ALA A 9 8.84 10.92 11.47
C ALA A 9 7.31 11.02 11.30
N PHE A 10 6.79 12.22 11.07
CA PHE A 10 5.35 12.41 10.83
C PHE A 10 4.88 11.76 9.52
N LEU A 11 5.73 11.66 8.48
CA LEU A 11 5.38 10.97 7.24
C LEU A 11 5.34 9.46 7.44
N ARG A 12 6.24 8.91 8.26
CA ARG A 12 6.16 7.49 8.70
C ARG A 12 4.84 7.22 9.39
N GLY A 13 4.46 8.06 10.37
CA GLY A 13 3.19 7.92 11.08
C GLY A 13 1.96 7.92 10.16
N ILE A 14 1.95 8.77 9.13
CA ILE A 14 0.89 8.76 8.11
C ILE A 14 0.91 7.46 7.29
N ALA A 15 2.09 6.97 6.90
CA ALA A 15 2.20 5.71 6.17
C ALA A 15 1.76 4.50 7.00
N ASP A 16 2.06 4.49 8.31
CA ASP A 16 1.55 3.49 9.27
C ASP A 16 0.02 3.55 9.38
N GLU A 17 -0.54 4.74 9.61
CA GLU A 17 -1.98 4.96 9.71
C GLU A 17 -2.73 4.48 8.44
N VAL A 18 -2.22 4.86 7.27
CA VAL A 18 -2.78 4.45 5.98
C VAL A 18 -2.70 2.94 5.78
N THR A 19 -1.58 2.31 6.17
CA THR A 19 -1.42 0.85 6.07
C THR A 19 -2.47 0.14 6.92
N SER A 20 -2.61 0.55 8.18
CA SER A 20 -3.63 -0.01 9.09
C SER A 20 -5.04 0.24 8.56
N ALA A 21 -5.34 1.44 8.08
CA ALA A 21 -6.65 1.77 7.55
C ALA A 21 -7.01 0.97 6.28
N ILE A 22 -6.05 0.65 5.41
CA ILE A 22 -6.28 -0.24 4.26
C ILE A 22 -6.60 -1.66 4.73
N ARG A 23 -5.80 -2.22 5.64
CA ARG A 23 -6.01 -3.56 6.19
C ARG A 23 -7.36 -3.69 6.88
N ASP A 24 -7.72 -2.68 7.67
CA ASP A 24 -8.98 -2.64 8.44
C ASP A 24 -10.17 -2.14 7.60
N GLN A 25 -9.99 -1.96 6.28
CA GLN A 25 -11.00 -1.47 5.32
C GLN A 25 -11.64 -0.11 5.67
N ARG A 26 -10.94 0.73 6.44
CA ARG A 26 -11.32 2.10 6.81
C ARG A 26 -10.98 3.08 5.67
N ASN A 27 -11.62 2.89 4.51
CA ASN A 27 -11.34 3.64 3.28
C ASN A 27 -11.47 5.18 3.43
N SER A 28 -12.40 5.64 4.26
CA SER A 28 -12.60 7.07 4.53
C SER A 28 -11.39 7.70 5.22
N ASP A 29 -10.71 6.97 6.11
CA ASP A 29 -9.52 7.43 6.82
C ASP A 29 -8.35 7.59 5.84
N VAL A 30 -8.14 6.62 4.94
CA VAL A 30 -7.13 6.72 3.88
C VAL A 30 -7.35 7.96 2.99
N ARG A 31 -8.61 8.21 2.61
CA ARG A 31 -8.98 9.36 1.76
C ARG A 31 -8.74 10.72 2.40
N ARG A 32 -8.72 10.81 3.74
CA ARG A 32 -8.39 12.07 4.43
C ARG A 32 -6.98 12.54 4.06
N HIS A 33 -6.05 11.61 3.80
CA HIS A 33 -4.68 11.90 3.38
C HIS A 33 -4.53 12.15 1.87
N PHE A 34 -5.53 11.85 1.04
CA PHE A 34 -5.44 12.07 -0.40
C PHE A 34 -5.19 13.53 -0.75
N SER A 35 -4.30 13.74 -1.72
CA SER A 35 -4.25 15.00 -2.47
C SER A 35 -5.57 15.25 -3.20
N LEU A 36 -5.82 16.49 -3.62
CA LEU A 36 -7.04 16.85 -4.35
C LEU A 36 -7.25 15.97 -5.59
N ILE A 37 -6.18 15.75 -6.36
CA ILE A 37 -6.20 14.90 -7.56
C ILE A 37 -6.61 13.46 -7.20
N MET A 38 -6.03 12.89 -6.16
CA MET A 38 -6.35 11.52 -5.72
C MET A 38 -7.80 11.39 -5.22
N ARG A 39 -8.34 12.39 -4.51
CA ARG A 39 -9.74 12.38 -4.02
C ARG A 39 -10.76 12.32 -5.15
N VAL A 40 -10.45 12.96 -6.28
CA VAL A 40 -11.29 12.95 -7.49
C VAL A 40 -11.12 11.63 -8.25
N ALA A 41 -9.88 11.15 -8.41
CA ALA A 41 -9.59 9.98 -9.24
C ALA A 41 -9.93 8.62 -8.61
N VAL A 42 -9.92 8.54 -7.27
CA VAL A 42 -10.11 7.29 -6.53
C VAL A 42 -11.33 7.45 -5.64
N SER A 43 -12.35 6.62 -5.81
CA SER A 43 -13.56 6.56 -4.95
C SER A 43 -13.41 5.51 -3.84
N GLU A 44 -14.19 5.61 -2.75
CA GLU A 44 -14.23 4.56 -1.71
C GLU A 44 -14.64 3.21 -2.28
N LYS A 45 -15.63 3.23 -3.19
CA LYS A 45 -16.09 2.03 -3.91
C LYS A 45 -14.95 1.37 -4.69
N LYS A 46 -14.11 2.15 -5.37
CA LYS A 46 -12.95 1.63 -6.11
C LYS A 46 -11.92 1.01 -5.17
N MET A 47 -11.64 1.64 -4.03
CA MET A 47 -10.69 1.10 -3.04
C MET A 47 -11.20 -0.22 -2.45
N ARG A 48 -12.47 -0.26 -2.02
CA ARG A 48 -13.10 -1.48 -1.52
C ARG A 48 -13.01 -2.60 -2.55
N LYS A 49 -13.41 -2.34 -3.80
CA LYS A 49 -13.34 -3.33 -4.87
C LYS A 49 -11.92 -3.90 -5.05
N VAL A 50 -10.90 -3.05 -5.12
CA VAL A 50 -9.51 -3.51 -5.29
C VAL A 50 -9.07 -4.38 -4.10
N TRP A 51 -9.46 -4.02 -2.88
CA TRP A 51 -9.15 -4.82 -1.70
C TRP A 51 -9.86 -6.18 -1.73
N ASP A 52 -11.16 -6.19 -2.02
CA ASP A 52 -11.97 -7.40 -2.13
C ASP A 52 -11.42 -8.33 -3.21
N ASP A 53 -11.04 -7.79 -4.37
CA ASP A 53 -10.45 -8.56 -5.48
C ASP A 53 -9.11 -9.21 -5.04
N VAL A 54 -8.30 -8.52 -4.22
CA VAL A 54 -7.04 -9.07 -3.67
C VAL A 54 -7.31 -10.14 -2.62
N VAL A 55 -8.25 -9.92 -1.69
CA VAL A 55 -8.62 -10.93 -0.68
C VAL A 55 -9.20 -12.17 -1.34
N GLN A 56 -10.01 -12.01 -2.39
CA GLN A 56 -10.53 -13.14 -3.17
C GLN A 56 -9.39 -13.94 -3.85
N MET A 57 -8.34 -13.25 -4.32
CA MET A 57 -7.23 -13.87 -5.03
C MET A 57 -6.22 -14.54 -4.10
N TYR A 58 -5.89 -13.92 -2.97
CA TYR A 58 -4.79 -14.35 -2.10
C TYR A 58 -5.23 -14.82 -0.71
N GLY A 59 -6.53 -14.78 -0.39
CA GLY A 59 -7.05 -15.15 0.92
C GLY A 59 -7.03 -13.99 1.92
N ALA A 60 -7.17 -14.30 3.21
CA ALA A 60 -7.19 -13.29 4.26
C ALA A 60 -5.82 -12.58 4.41
N PRO A 61 -5.80 -11.27 4.73
CA PRO A 61 -4.57 -10.56 5.03
C PRO A 61 -3.99 -11.07 6.36
N LEU A 62 -2.67 -11.28 6.37
CA LEU A 62 -1.88 -11.56 7.57
C LEU A 62 -1.22 -10.24 8.02
N ASP A 63 -0.01 -10.33 8.59
CA ASP A 63 0.74 -9.17 9.04
C ASP A 63 1.46 -8.44 7.91
N ALA A 64 1.48 -7.10 8.00
CA ALA A 64 2.33 -6.27 7.17
C ALA A 64 3.77 -6.31 7.70
N LYS A 65 4.73 -6.63 6.85
CA LYS A 65 6.15 -6.71 7.22
C LYS A 65 6.99 -5.76 6.38
N HIS A 66 8.11 -5.34 6.96
CA HIS A 66 9.20 -4.58 6.31
C HIS A 66 8.76 -3.26 5.67
N LEU A 67 9.02 -2.15 6.36
CA LEU A 67 8.94 -0.82 5.77
C LEU A 67 10.24 -0.50 5.03
N ARG A 68 10.14 -0.16 3.74
CA ARG A 68 11.22 0.48 2.99
C ARG A 68 10.86 1.91 2.68
N GLU A 69 11.78 2.82 2.97
CA GLU A 69 11.62 4.25 2.72
C GLU A 69 12.57 4.68 1.62
N LYS A 70 12.07 5.43 0.65
CA LYS A 70 12.90 6.00 -0.42
C LYS A 70 12.42 7.38 -0.80
N ARG A 71 13.36 8.30 -1.02
CA ARG A 71 13.08 9.61 -1.59
C ARG A 71 13.05 9.52 -3.12
N ARG A 72 11.99 10.04 -3.73
CA ARG A 72 11.82 10.12 -5.20
C ARG A 72 11.47 11.55 -5.59
N GLY A 73 12.50 12.33 -5.91
CA GLY A 73 12.37 13.77 -6.17
C GLY A 73 11.80 14.50 -4.94
N ARG A 74 10.63 15.13 -5.11
CA ARG A 74 9.92 15.86 -4.04
C ARG A 74 9.02 14.99 -3.15
N PHE A 75 9.00 13.69 -3.39
CA PHE A 75 8.12 12.74 -2.70
C PHE A 75 8.92 11.75 -1.86
N TRP A 76 8.24 11.23 -0.86
CA TRP A 76 8.64 10.08 -0.06
C TRP A 76 7.78 8.90 -0.46
N VAL A 77 8.39 7.74 -0.68
CA VAL A 77 7.69 6.51 -0.99
C VAL A 77 7.96 5.52 0.13
N PHE A 78 6.86 4.97 0.66
CA PHE A 78 6.84 3.98 1.72
C PHE A 78 6.30 2.68 1.11
N ASP A 79 7.17 1.69 1.02
CA ASP A 79 6.86 0.37 0.49
C ASP A 79 6.72 -0.61 1.68
N ARG A 80 5.60 -1.33 1.76
CA ARG A 80 5.36 -2.39 2.74
C ARG A 80 4.87 -3.65 2.07
N PHE A 81 5.36 -4.80 2.50
CA PHE A 81 4.76 -6.06 2.09
C PHE A 81 3.55 -6.35 2.98
N ILE A 82 2.44 -6.74 2.34
CA ILE A 82 1.28 -7.30 3.01
C ILE A 82 1.25 -8.78 2.62
N ASP A 83 1.49 -9.63 3.62
CA ASP A 83 1.34 -11.08 3.48
C ASP A 83 -0.16 -11.43 3.50
N PHE A 84 -0.54 -12.41 2.69
CA PHE A 84 -1.86 -13.03 2.64
C PHE A 84 -1.68 -14.55 2.75
N GLU A 85 -2.76 -15.30 2.98
CA GLU A 85 -2.71 -16.76 3.11
C GLU A 85 -2.03 -17.46 1.92
N ASN A 86 -2.32 -17.02 0.71
CA ASN A 86 -1.88 -17.64 -0.54
C ASN A 86 -1.04 -16.69 -1.40
N GLY A 87 -0.42 -15.67 -0.81
CA GLY A 87 0.43 -14.77 -1.57
C GLY A 87 0.89 -13.52 -0.83
N ARG A 88 1.48 -12.60 -1.58
CA ARG A 88 2.01 -11.34 -1.05
C ARG A 88 1.76 -10.22 -2.03
N THR A 89 1.48 -9.04 -1.48
CA THR A 89 1.46 -7.79 -2.25
C THR A 89 2.43 -6.79 -1.66
N LEU A 90 2.83 -5.82 -2.48
CA LEU A 90 3.54 -4.62 -2.06
C LEU A 90 2.57 -3.44 -2.06
N LEU A 91 2.30 -2.92 -0.88
CA LEU A 91 1.65 -1.63 -0.69
C LEU A 91 2.69 -0.52 -0.85
N SER A 92 2.52 0.35 -1.83
CA SER A 92 3.37 1.51 -2.06
C SER A 92 2.57 2.80 -1.85
N ILE A 93 3.00 3.62 -0.89
CA ILE A 93 2.38 4.89 -0.50
C ILE A 93 3.34 6.02 -0.86
N THR A 94 2.93 6.90 -1.78
CA THR A 94 3.71 8.08 -2.19
C THR A 94 3.15 9.34 -1.53
N LEU A 95 3.93 9.94 -0.62
CA LEU A 95 3.59 11.15 0.12
C LEU A 95 4.41 12.35 -0.35
N ASN A 96 3.80 13.53 -0.41
CA ASN A 96 4.55 14.78 -0.51
C ASN A 96 5.05 15.24 0.87
N LYS A 97 5.82 16.35 0.91
CA LYS A 97 6.33 16.94 2.16
C LYS A 97 5.25 17.40 3.17
N ARG A 98 3.97 17.41 2.79
CA ARG A 98 2.82 17.76 3.64
C ARG A 98 2.02 16.53 4.08
N GLY A 99 2.50 15.32 3.80
CA GLY A 99 1.79 14.08 4.14
C GLY A 99 0.56 13.81 3.27
N ARG A 100 0.47 14.42 2.07
CA ARG A 100 -0.62 14.14 1.13
C ARG A 100 -0.24 13.01 0.19
N ILE A 101 -1.14 12.05 0.02
CA ILE A 101 -0.98 10.91 -0.90
C ILE A 101 -1.14 11.40 -2.34
N TYR A 102 -0.12 11.16 -3.14
CA TYR A 102 -0.10 11.37 -4.60
C TYR A 102 -0.05 10.05 -5.39
N GLY A 103 0.23 8.94 -4.71
CA GLY A 103 0.21 7.61 -5.29
C GLY A 103 -0.10 6.59 -4.21
N LEU A 104 -0.99 5.66 -4.52
CA LEU A 104 -1.35 4.54 -3.67
C LEU A 104 -1.50 3.32 -4.56
N PHE A 105 -0.63 2.33 -4.38
CA PHE A 105 -0.57 1.15 -5.22
C PHE A 105 -0.55 -0.10 -4.36
N LEU A 106 -1.28 -1.11 -4.80
CA LEU A 106 -1.21 -2.46 -4.28
C LEU A 106 -0.73 -3.34 -5.43
N ILE A 107 0.51 -3.80 -5.34
CA ILE A 107 1.23 -4.45 -6.44
C ILE A 107 1.40 -5.92 -6.09
N PRO A 108 0.86 -6.86 -6.87
CA PRO A 108 1.15 -8.28 -6.70
C PRO A 108 2.65 -8.55 -6.73
N VAL A 109 3.15 -9.37 -5.80
CA VAL A 109 4.53 -9.81 -5.81
C VAL A 109 4.53 -11.26 -6.27
N THR A 110 5.05 -11.51 -7.47
CA THR A 110 5.39 -12.86 -7.88
C THR A 110 6.54 -13.35 -7.00
N VAL A 111 6.26 -14.31 -6.12
CA VAL A 111 7.29 -15.04 -5.39
C VAL A 111 7.90 -16.03 -6.38
N PRO A 112 9.21 -15.95 -6.71
CA PRO A 112 9.84 -16.93 -7.60
C PRO A 112 9.78 -18.31 -6.93
N GLY A 113 8.99 -19.23 -7.49
CA GLY A 113 8.88 -20.62 -7.03
C GLY A 113 7.45 -21.10 -6.71
N GLU A 114 6.48 -20.20 -6.54
CA GLU A 114 5.07 -20.56 -6.43
C GLU A 114 4.39 -20.23 -7.77
N ALA A 115 4.39 -21.19 -8.69
CA ALA A 115 3.36 -21.19 -9.72
C ALA A 115 2.02 -21.39 -9.00
N PRO A 116 0.94 -20.67 -9.35
CA PRO A 116 -0.39 -21.10 -8.93
C PRO A 116 -0.59 -22.48 -9.54
N SER A 117 -0.65 -23.54 -8.72
CA SER A 117 -1.12 -24.85 -9.18
C SER A 117 -2.55 -24.65 -9.69
N PRO A 118 -2.84 -24.79 -10.99
CA PRO A 118 -4.20 -24.87 -11.45
C PRO A 118 -4.62 -26.32 -11.27
N ASP A 119 -4.94 -26.73 -10.04
CA ASP A 119 -5.74 -27.93 -9.84
C ASP A 119 -7.21 -27.54 -10.04
N ILE A 120 -7.62 -27.54 -11.31
CA ILE A 120 -9.03 -27.64 -11.67
C ILE A 120 -9.23 -29.11 -12.04
N SER A 121 -9.70 -29.90 -11.07
CA SER A 121 -10.38 -31.18 -11.32
C SER A 121 -11.83 -30.93 -11.71
#